data_AF-A0A534UZV8-F1
#
_entry.id   AF-A0A534UZV8-F1
#
_cell.length_a   1.000
_cell.length_b   1.000
_cell.length_c   1.000
_cell.angle_alpha   90.00
_cell.angle_beta   90.00
_cell.angle_gamma   90.00
#
_symmetry.space_group_name_H-M   'P 1'
#
loop_
_entity.id
_entity.type
_entity.pdbx_description
1 polymer ?
#
loop_
_entity_poly.entity_id
_entity_poly.type
_entity_poly.pdbx_seq_one_letter_code
_entity_poly.pdbx_strand_id
1 'polypeptide(L)'
;MLEGMAEDADRASLEARVAALEWEVRQLRSEMIRARSSDDRNPSAPAPPAIVEARLEAPPRPRPPAAPIQESAPRPPPAPLTTPSLDLETLVGRYGMLGLATLLALAAIGTFVSWAIAHGLLGPTVRVALGLVAAAAIAVGGLRLRPRSRSFGDSLLALALAAVHVCAWAAGPSLDLVPAPLALAFSALASVALGAFALTEADEPLWCVGFGGAAVAPFVTSTGQGTAPMLAAYAAAVLVAAGSGLGSRPWFIAGRIFAAGAALFTVALLCMPASQNAPLLALGLPLVAAGFAVLPFARGEVLRPRLRTMGLLAGGAALRLAVAPVPWEWARPWMGSPRGWRARWFPGCFSARSGSPSISMPPPPSGLHP
;
A
#
# COMPACT_ATOMS: atom_id res chain seq x y z
N MET A 1 -26.51 3.63 -44.24
CA MET A 1 -26.51 5.10 -44.39
C MET A 1 -27.14 5.80 -43.20
N LEU A 2 -28.27 5.30 -42.66
CA LEU A 2 -28.91 5.87 -41.46
C LEU A 2 -28.11 5.69 -40.15
N GLU A 3 -27.35 4.59 -40.03
CA GLU A 3 -26.56 4.29 -38.82
C GLU A 3 -25.36 5.22 -38.62
N GLY A 4 -24.68 5.61 -39.70
CA GLY A 4 -23.55 6.55 -39.63
C GLY A 4 -23.97 7.97 -39.23
N MET A 5 -25.18 8.40 -39.60
CA MET A 5 -25.68 9.73 -39.23
C MET A 5 -26.00 9.86 -37.73
N ALA A 6 -26.37 8.77 -37.07
CA ALA A 6 -26.63 8.76 -35.63
C ALA A 6 -25.33 8.83 -34.82
N GLU A 7 -24.28 8.14 -35.29
CA GLU A 7 -22.96 8.14 -34.68
C GLU A 7 -22.26 9.50 -34.82
N ASP A 8 -22.42 10.16 -35.97
CA ASP A 8 -21.91 11.52 -36.21
C ASP A 8 -22.62 12.57 -35.33
N ALA A 9 -23.94 12.42 -35.10
CA ALA A 9 -24.70 13.30 -34.22
C ALA A 9 -24.28 13.16 -32.75
N ASP A 10 -24.01 11.94 -32.30
CA ASP A 10 -23.57 11.68 -30.92
C ASP A 10 -22.13 12.20 -30.69
N ARG A 11 -21.27 12.07 -31.70
CA ARG A 11 -19.92 12.64 -31.69
C ARG A 11 -19.94 14.17 -31.62
N ALA A 12 -20.79 14.83 -32.41
CA ALA A 12 -20.93 16.29 -32.37
C ALA A 12 -21.47 16.77 -31.00
N SER A 13 -22.37 16.01 -30.38
CA SER A 13 -22.89 16.28 -29.04
C SER A 13 -21.80 16.14 -27.96
N LEU A 14 -20.97 15.11 -28.05
CA LEU A 14 -19.83 14.91 -27.15
C LEU A 14 -18.79 16.03 -27.28
N GLU A 15 -18.45 16.43 -28.49
CA GLU A 15 -17.51 17.53 -28.76
C GLU A 15 -18.04 18.85 -28.20
N ALA A 16 -19.34 19.13 -28.33
CA ALA A 16 -19.98 20.31 -27.75
C ALA A 16 -19.96 20.29 -26.21
N ARG A 17 -20.19 19.13 -25.58
CA ARG A 17 -20.13 18.97 -24.12
C ARG A 17 -18.71 19.14 -23.57
N VAL A 18 -17.71 18.62 -24.28
CA VAL A 18 -16.31 18.80 -23.92
C VAL A 18 -15.92 20.28 -24.01
N ALA A 19 -16.31 20.97 -25.10
CA ALA A 19 -16.03 22.40 -25.25
C ALA A 19 -16.66 23.26 -24.14
N ALA A 20 -17.88 22.91 -23.69
CA ALA A 20 -18.55 23.57 -22.58
C ALA A 20 -17.84 23.34 -21.24
N LEU A 21 -17.46 22.09 -20.94
CA LEU A 21 -16.71 21.73 -19.73
C LEU A 21 -15.34 22.41 -19.69
N GLU A 22 -14.63 22.47 -20.82
CA GLU A 22 -13.37 23.19 -20.90
C GLU A 22 -13.52 24.69 -20.64
N TRP A 23 -14.62 25.29 -21.09
CA TRP A 23 -14.91 26.70 -20.84
C TRP A 23 -15.18 26.97 -19.36
N GLU A 24 -15.95 26.10 -18.70
CA GLU A 24 -16.25 26.20 -17.27
C GLU A 24 -14.99 26.03 -16.39
N VAL A 25 -14.12 25.09 -16.74
CA VAL A 25 -12.82 24.91 -16.06
C VAL A 25 -11.93 26.14 -16.23
N ARG A 26 -11.91 26.77 -17.42
CA ARG A 26 -11.16 28.00 -17.66
C ARG A 26 -11.70 29.16 -16.82
N GLN A 27 -13.02 29.29 -16.70
CA GLN A 27 -13.67 30.29 -15.85
C GLN A 27 -13.32 30.10 -14.38
N LEU A 28 -13.54 28.90 -13.82
CA LEU A 28 -13.25 28.59 -12.42
C LEU A 28 -11.77 28.79 -12.07
N ARG A 29 -10.87 28.43 -12.99
CA ARG A 29 -9.44 28.68 -12.81
C ARG A 29 -9.12 30.18 -12.76
N SER A 30 -9.78 31.00 -13.58
CA SER A 30 -9.60 32.45 -13.58
C SER A 30 -10.14 33.11 -12.30
N GLU A 31 -11.25 32.60 -11.76
CA GLU A 31 -11.81 33.05 -10.48
C GLU A 31 -10.90 32.69 -9.31
N MET A 32 -10.33 31.48 -9.30
CA MET A 32 -9.40 31.05 -8.26
C MET A 32 -8.11 31.88 -8.26
N ILE A 33 -7.60 32.27 -9.45
CA ILE A 33 -6.45 33.18 -9.58
C ILE A 33 -6.80 34.57 -9.03
N ARG A 34 -7.99 35.11 -9.33
CA ARG A 34 -8.45 36.39 -8.76
C ARG A 34 -8.61 36.31 -7.24
N ALA A 35 -9.25 35.27 -6.72
CA ALA A 35 -9.43 35.05 -5.28
C ALA A 35 -8.10 34.94 -4.53
N ARG A 36 -7.11 34.26 -5.13
CA ARG A 36 -5.76 34.17 -4.58
C ARG A 36 -5.02 35.52 -4.61
N SER A 37 -5.18 36.30 -5.67
CA SER A 37 -4.57 37.63 -5.78
C SER A 37 -5.19 38.67 -4.84
N SER A 38 -6.45 38.49 -4.43
CA SER A 38 -7.07 39.31 -3.38
C SER A 38 -6.59 38.93 -1.98
N ASP A 39 -6.25 37.65 -1.75
CA ASP A 39 -5.72 37.16 -0.47
C ASP A 39 -4.27 37.63 -0.26
N ASP A 40 -3.46 37.71 -1.32
CA ASP A 40 -2.08 38.24 -1.28
C ASP A 40 -2.01 39.78 -1.10
N ARG A 41 -3.13 40.52 -1.22
CA ARG A 41 -3.16 41.99 -1.07
C ARG A 41 -3.51 42.47 0.36
N ASN A 42 -3.26 41.66 1.38
CA ASN A 42 -3.36 42.14 2.76
C ASN A 42 -2.34 41.54 3.74
N PRO A 43 -1.21 42.22 3.95
CA PRO A 43 -0.53 42.24 5.24
C PRO A 43 -0.67 43.65 5.87
N SER A 44 -1.32 43.68 7.03
CA SER A 44 -1.39 44.74 8.05
C SER A 44 -0.57 46.03 7.85
N ALA A 45 -1.26 47.17 7.77
CA ALA A 45 -0.83 48.45 8.37
C ALA A 45 -2.04 49.39 8.57
N PRO A 46 -2.02 50.29 9.59
CA PRO A 46 -3.21 50.81 10.27
C PRO A 46 -3.80 52.05 9.60
N ALA A 47 -5.13 52.21 9.74
CA ALA A 47 -5.88 53.36 9.26
C ALA A 47 -5.55 54.66 10.02
N PRO A 48 -5.46 55.80 9.31
CA PRO A 48 -5.78 57.12 9.87
C PRO A 48 -7.07 57.71 9.24
N PRO A 49 -7.68 58.70 9.91
CA PRO A 49 -9.12 58.94 9.89
C PRO A 49 -9.61 59.77 8.70
N ALA A 50 -10.92 59.66 8.48
CA ALA A 50 -11.70 60.43 7.52
C ALA A 50 -11.53 61.95 7.71
N ILE A 51 -11.19 62.63 6.61
CA ILE A 51 -11.45 64.05 6.43
C ILE A 51 -12.57 64.15 5.41
N VAL A 52 -13.72 64.61 5.90
CA VAL A 52 -14.85 65.08 5.12
C VAL A 52 -14.46 66.45 4.55
N GLU A 53 -14.17 66.51 3.26
CA GLU A 53 -14.19 67.77 2.52
C GLU A 53 -15.43 67.76 1.63
N ALA A 54 -16.49 68.37 2.15
CA ALA A 54 -17.62 68.81 1.34
C ALA A 54 -17.13 69.90 0.38
N ARG A 55 -17.76 69.98 -0.82
CA ARG A 55 -18.02 71.20 -1.62
C ARG A 55 -17.63 71.07 -3.11
N LEU A 56 -18.60 70.67 -3.94
CA LEU A 56 -19.30 71.54 -4.91
C LEU A 56 -20.07 70.69 -5.93
N GLU A 57 -21.38 70.80 -5.84
CA GLU A 57 -22.34 70.28 -6.81
C GLU A 57 -22.24 71.11 -8.09
N ALA A 58 -22.01 70.45 -9.23
CA ALA A 58 -22.03 71.03 -10.56
C ALA A 58 -23.20 70.42 -11.37
N PRO A 59 -23.79 71.18 -12.32
CA PRO A 59 -25.15 70.94 -12.83
C PRO A 59 -25.29 69.66 -13.68
N PRO A 60 -26.53 69.14 -13.87
CA PRO A 60 -26.77 67.84 -14.47
C PRO A 60 -26.44 67.86 -15.96
N ARG A 61 -25.56 66.95 -16.39
CA ARG A 61 -25.36 66.65 -17.81
C ARG A 61 -26.48 65.71 -18.31
N PRO A 62 -26.98 65.90 -19.54
CA PRO A 62 -28.09 65.14 -20.09
C PRO A 62 -27.74 63.65 -20.28
N ARG A 63 -28.67 62.78 -19.89
CA ARG A 63 -28.61 61.32 -20.08
C ARG A 63 -28.52 60.98 -21.59
N PRO A 64 -27.62 60.08 -22.00
CA PRO A 64 -27.74 59.40 -23.28
C PRO A 64 -29.02 58.52 -23.32
N PRO A 65 -29.65 58.35 -24.49
CA PRO A 65 -30.89 57.59 -24.62
C PRO A 65 -30.74 56.13 -24.18
N ALA A 66 -31.75 55.62 -23.47
CA ALA A 66 -31.89 54.21 -23.16
C ALA A 66 -31.88 53.38 -24.44
N ALA A 67 -30.96 52.40 -24.52
CA ALA A 67 -31.04 51.35 -25.52
C ALA A 67 -32.35 50.56 -25.32
N PRO A 68 -32.99 50.07 -26.39
CA PRO A 68 -34.23 49.32 -26.27
C PRO A 68 -33.98 48.04 -25.49
N ILE A 69 -34.84 47.77 -24.50
CA ILE A 69 -34.94 46.46 -23.86
C ILE A 69 -35.32 45.47 -24.97
N GLN A 70 -34.41 44.57 -25.31
CA GLN A 70 -34.73 43.43 -26.18
C GLN A 70 -35.69 42.52 -25.41
N GLU A 71 -36.93 42.49 -25.89
CA GLU A 71 -37.95 41.50 -25.58
C GLU A 71 -37.35 40.09 -25.66
N SER A 72 -37.18 39.45 -24.50
CA SER A 72 -36.75 38.06 -24.39
C SER A 72 -37.74 37.14 -25.09
N ALA A 73 -37.28 36.47 -26.15
CA ALA A 73 -38.04 35.44 -26.86
C ALA A 73 -38.52 34.33 -25.90
N PRO A 74 -39.64 33.64 -26.21
CA PRO A 74 -40.23 32.64 -25.32
C PRO A 74 -39.25 31.49 -25.10
N ARG A 75 -38.95 31.20 -23.82
CA ARG A 75 -38.14 30.04 -23.42
C ARG A 75 -38.90 28.77 -23.85
N PRO A 76 -38.35 27.90 -24.71
CA PRO A 76 -39.00 26.63 -25.03
C PRO A 76 -39.15 25.79 -23.75
N PRO A 77 -40.21 24.97 -23.63
CA PRO A 77 -40.42 24.15 -22.44
C PRO A 77 -39.22 23.21 -22.24
N PRO A 78 -38.83 22.93 -20.98
CA PRO A 78 -37.74 22.00 -20.71
C PRO A 78 -38.08 20.65 -21.34
N ALA A 79 -37.25 20.22 -22.29
CA ALA A 79 -37.32 18.87 -22.83
C ALA A 79 -37.20 17.87 -21.66
N PRO A 80 -37.97 16.78 -21.66
CA PRO A 80 -37.87 15.78 -20.61
C PRO A 80 -36.42 15.31 -20.51
N LEU A 81 -35.87 15.32 -19.29
CA LEU A 81 -34.58 14.70 -18.99
C LEU A 81 -34.73 13.19 -19.21
N THR A 82 -34.53 12.75 -20.45
CA THR A 82 -34.35 11.32 -20.73
C THR A 82 -33.03 10.94 -20.10
N THR A 83 -33.09 10.37 -18.90
CA THR A 83 -31.97 9.69 -18.29
C THR A 83 -31.44 8.68 -19.30
N PRO A 84 -30.13 8.67 -19.62
CA PRO A 84 -29.58 7.63 -20.46
C PRO A 84 -29.72 6.33 -19.67
N SER A 85 -30.68 5.50 -20.05
CA SER A 85 -30.73 4.11 -19.61
C SER A 85 -29.45 3.48 -20.15
N LEU A 86 -28.45 3.31 -19.28
CA LEU A 86 -27.32 2.45 -19.57
C LEU A 86 -27.93 1.12 -19.99
N ASP A 87 -27.72 0.78 -21.27
CA ASP A 87 -28.27 -0.41 -21.87
C ASP A 87 -27.60 -1.61 -21.19
N LEU A 88 -28.23 -2.08 -20.11
CA LEU A 88 -27.74 -3.15 -19.24
C LEU A 88 -27.46 -4.39 -20.07
N GLU A 89 -28.17 -4.58 -21.19
CA GLU A 89 -27.94 -5.64 -22.16
C GLU A 89 -26.58 -5.54 -22.85
N THR A 90 -26.16 -4.34 -23.28
CA THR A 90 -24.82 -4.12 -23.87
C THR A 90 -23.71 -4.20 -22.82
N LEU A 91 -23.98 -3.74 -21.59
CA LEU A 91 -23.00 -3.79 -20.48
C LEU A 91 -22.80 -5.21 -19.93
N VAL A 92 -23.88 -5.96 -19.76
CA VAL A 92 -23.87 -7.35 -19.26
C VAL A 92 -23.50 -8.33 -20.37
N GLY A 93 -23.96 -8.09 -21.60
CA GLY A 93 -23.69 -8.96 -22.75
C GLY A 93 -22.23 -8.90 -23.20
N ARG A 94 -21.72 -7.70 -23.56
CA ARG A 94 -20.38 -7.57 -24.14
C ARG A 94 -19.27 -7.59 -23.09
N TYR A 95 -19.36 -6.74 -22.07
CA TYR A 95 -18.33 -6.69 -21.03
C TYR A 95 -18.45 -7.85 -20.04
N GLY A 96 -19.67 -8.33 -19.76
CA GLY A 96 -19.87 -9.53 -18.95
C GLY A 96 -19.36 -10.81 -19.64
N MET A 97 -19.61 -10.99 -20.95
CA MET A 97 -19.05 -12.14 -21.67
C MET A 97 -17.51 -12.06 -21.78
N LEU A 98 -16.94 -10.89 -22.07
CA LEU A 98 -15.48 -10.73 -22.13
C LEU A 98 -14.84 -10.96 -20.75
N GLY A 99 -15.48 -10.45 -19.69
CA GLY A 99 -15.06 -10.69 -18.30
C GLY A 99 -15.14 -12.16 -17.93
N LEU A 100 -16.23 -12.84 -18.28
CA LEU A 100 -16.42 -14.27 -18.03
C LEU A 100 -15.42 -15.11 -18.83
N ALA A 101 -15.22 -14.82 -20.12
CA ALA A 101 -14.23 -15.51 -20.94
C ALA A 101 -12.81 -15.35 -20.38
N THR A 102 -12.45 -14.14 -19.94
CA THR A 102 -11.17 -13.87 -19.27
C THR A 102 -11.06 -14.64 -17.96
N LEU A 103 -12.12 -14.67 -17.15
CA LEU A 103 -12.14 -15.40 -15.88
C LEU A 103 -11.98 -16.91 -16.10
N LEU A 104 -12.68 -17.48 -17.08
CA LEU A 104 -12.57 -18.90 -17.43
C LEU A 104 -11.18 -19.22 -18.00
N ALA A 105 -10.61 -18.35 -18.84
CA ALA A 105 -9.26 -18.53 -19.36
C ALA A 105 -8.23 -18.51 -18.23
N LEU A 106 -8.33 -17.56 -17.29
CA LEU A 106 -7.47 -17.50 -16.11
C LEU A 106 -7.65 -18.74 -15.22
N ALA A 107 -8.88 -19.19 -15.00
CA ALA A 107 -9.18 -20.39 -14.25
C ALA A 107 -8.59 -21.64 -14.92
N ALA A 108 -8.72 -21.77 -16.24
CA ALA A 108 -8.16 -22.87 -17.03
C ALA A 108 -6.63 -22.90 -16.97
N ILE A 109 -5.97 -21.74 -17.10
CA ILE A 109 -4.51 -21.64 -16.96
C ILE A 109 -4.10 -22.04 -15.54
N GLY A 110 -4.79 -21.53 -14.53
CA GLY A 110 -4.50 -21.85 -13.13
C GLY A 110 -4.69 -23.33 -12.80
N THR A 111 -5.77 -23.95 -13.26
CA THR A 111 -6.03 -25.39 -13.07
C THR A 111 -5.05 -26.25 -13.85
N PHE A 112 -4.68 -25.87 -15.08
CA PHE A 112 -3.66 -26.56 -15.85
C PHE A 112 -2.29 -26.53 -15.16
N VAL A 113 -1.87 -25.36 -14.67
CA VAL A 113 -0.61 -25.23 -13.91
C VAL A 113 -0.68 -26.05 -12.63
N SER A 114 -1.80 -26.00 -11.89
CA SER A 114 -2.01 -26.80 -10.68
C SER A 114 -1.95 -28.31 -10.96
N TRP A 115 -2.55 -28.76 -12.08
CA TRP A 115 -2.50 -30.15 -12.52
C TRP A 115 -1.07 -30.58 -12.88
N ALA A 116 -0.32 -29.76 -13.62
CA ALA A 116 1.07 -30.02 -13.99
C ALA A 116 2.00 -30.05 -12.76
N ILE A 117 1.69 -29.25 -11.74
CA ILE A 117 2.34 -29.27 -10.43
C ILE A 117 2.05 -30.59 -9.70
N ALA A 118 0.80 -31.05 -9.68
CA ALA A 118 0.36 -32.26 -9.00
C ALA A 118 0.95 -33.54 -9.62
N HIS A 119 1.19 -33.54 -10.93
CA HIS A 119 1.76 -34.69 -11.67
C HIS A 119 3.30 -34.65 -11.75
N GLY A 120 3.96 -33.72 -11.05
CA GLY A 120 5.42 -33.63 -11.01
C GLY A 120 6.09 -33.16 -12.31
N LEU A 121 5.31 -32.73 -13.31
CA LEU A 121 5.80 -32.27 -14.61
C LEU A 121 6.55 -30.93 -14.51
N LEU A 122 6.17 -30.09 -13.54
CA LEU A 122 6.84 -28.82 -13.24
C LEU A 122 7.69 -28.97 -11.98
N GLY A 123 9.00 -29.09 -12.16
CA GLY A 123 9.96 -29.01 -11.05
C GLY A 123 9.94 -27.64 -10.36
N PRO A 124 10.40 -27.55 -9.10
CA PRO A 124 10.39 -26.30 -8.33
C PRO A 124 11.01 -25.10 -9.04
N THR A 125 12.15 -25.31 -9.73
CA THR A 125 12.87 -24.26 -10.47
C THR A 125 12.07 -23.72 -11.64
N VAL A 126 11.37 -24.59 -12.36
CA VAL A 126 10.58 -24.20 -13.54
C VAL A 126 9.38 -23.35 -13.12
N ARG A 127 8.75 -23.64 -11.99
CA ARG A 127 7.63 -22.85 -11.45
C ARG A 127 8.03 -21.41 -11.17
N VAL A 128 9.17 -21.22 -10.49
CA VAL A 128 9.71 -19.90 -10.17
C VAL A 128 10.17 -19.18 -11.44
N ALA A 129 10.85 -19.87 -12.35
CA ALA A 129 11.31 -19.30 -13.61
C ALA A 129 10.14 -18.82 -14.48
N LEU A 130 9.08 -19.62 -14.64
CA LEU A 130 7.87 -19.23 -15.37
C LEU A 130 7.19 -18.01 -14.72
N GLY A 131 7.10 -17.99 -13.39
CA GLY A 131 6.57 -16.85 -12.65
C GLY A 131 7.38 -15.56 -12.87
N LEU A 132 8.71 -15.67 -12.84
CA LEU A 132 9.62 -14.54 -13.12
C LEU A 132 9.52 -14.04 -14.55
N VAL A 133 9.44 -14.96 -15.53
CA VAL A 133 9.26 -14.60 -16.94
C VAL A 133 7.91 -13.91 -17.14
N ALA A 134 6.84 -14.42 -16.53
CA ALA A 134 5.53 -13.78 -16.58
C ALA A 134 5.56 -12.39 -15.92
N ALA A 135 6.19 -12.24 -14.75
CA ALA A 135 6.34 -10.95 -14.08
C ALA A 135 7.13 -9.95 -14.93
N ALA A 136 8.22 -10.39 -15.57
CA ALA A 136 9.01 -9.57 -16.48
C ALA A 136 8.20 -9.15 -17.73
N ALA A 137 7.42 -10.07 -18.31
CA ALA A 137 6.55 -9.76 -19.44
C ALA A 137 5.48 -8.72 -19.06
N ILE A 138 4.85 -8.86 -17.88
CA ILE A 138 3.89 -7.88 -17.36
C ILE A 138 4.57 -6.53 -17.12
N ALA A 139 5.77 -6.51 -16.54
CA ALA A 139 6.52 -5.26 -16.30
C ALA A 139 6.86 -4.54 -17.60
N VAL A 140 7.40 -5.27 -18.60
CA VAL A 140 7.70 -4.72 -19.93
C VAL A 140 6.44 -4.24 -20.63
N GLY A 141 5.33 -4.99 -20.53
CA GLY A 141 4.02 -4.58 -21.01
C GLY A 141 3.55 -3.29 -20.34
N GLY A 142 3.66 -3.19 -19.01
CA GLY A 142 3.33 -2.00 -18.24
C GLY A 142 4.11 -0.78 -18.70
N LEU A 143 5.44 -0.91 -18.84
CA LEU A 143 6.30 0.17 -19.34
C LEU A 143 5.97 0.59 -20.77
N ARG A 144 5.66 -0.37 -21.67
CA ARG A 144 5.30 -0.09 -23.06
C ARG A 144 3.93 0.56 -23.22
N LEU A 145 2.97 0.24 -22.36
CA LEU A 145 1.61 0.78 -22.42
C LEU A 145 1.46 2.09 -21.65
N ARG A 146 2.40 2.41 -20.75
CA ARG A 146 2.42 3.64 -19.96
C ARG A 146 2.36 4.95 -20.77
N PRO A 147 3.01 5.08 -21.95
CA PRO A 147 2.84 6.26 -22.80
C PRO A 147 1.41 6.43 -23.36
N ARG A 148 0.65 5.34 -23.45
CA ARG A 148 -0.72 5.34 -23.99
C ARG A 148 -1.76 5.57 -22.88
N SER A 149 -1.55 4.96 -21.72
CA SER A 149 -2.34 5.20 -20.50
C SER A 149 -1.47 4.99 -19.27
N ARG A 150 -1.24 6.06 -18.49
CA ARG A 150 -0.43 6.00 -17.26
C ARG A 150 -1.05 5.08 -16.22
N SER A 151 -2.33 5.26 -15.93
CA SER A 151 -3.05 4.47 -14.91
C SER A 151 -3.01 2.96 -15.19
N PHE A 152 -3.12 2.58 -16.47
CA PHE A 152 -3.04 1.16 -16.86
C PHE A 152 -1.61 0.62 -16.74
N GLY A 153 -0.61 1.38 -17.17
CA GLY A 153 0.81 1.03 -17.02
C GLY A 153 1.22 0.87 -15.55
N ASP A 154 0.80 1.79 -14.69
CA ASP A 154 1.09 1.77 -13.26
C ASP A 154 0.43 0.56 -12.56
N SER A 155 -0.79 0.21 -12.97
CA SER A 155 -1.48 -0.99 -12.49
C SER A 155 -0.75 -2.28 -12.90
N LEU A 156 -0.23 -2.34 -14.13
CA LEU A 156 0.58 -3.47 -14.59
C LEU A 156 1.93 -3.55 -13.86
N LEU A 157 2.57 -2.42 -13.58
CA LEU A 157 3.80 -2.38 -12.79
C LEU A 157 3.57 -2.84 -11.35
N ALA A 158 2.47 -2.42 -10.73
CA ALA A 158 2.06 -2.90 -9.42
C ALA A 158 1.80 -4.41 -9.42
N LEU A 159 1.12 -4.91 -10.46
CA LEU A 159 0.86 -6.34 -10.63
C LEU A 159 2.15 -7.14 -10.84
N ALA A 160 3.09 -6.63 -11.64
CA ALA A 160 4.39 -7.24 -11.84
C ALA A 160 5.19 -7.33 -10.53
N LEU A 161 5.17 -6.26 -9.71
CA LEU A 161 5.82 -6.28 -8.41
C LEU A 161 5.18 -7.30 -7.47
N ALA A 162 3.85 -7.40 -7.46
CA ALA A 162 3.14 -8.42 -6.68
C ALA A 162 3.54 -9.84 -7.11
N ALA A 163 3.62 -10.10 -8.42
CA ALA A 163 4.06 -11.38 -8.96
C ALA A 163 5.51 -11.71 -8.54
N VAL A 164 6.41 -10.73 -8.52
CA VAL A 164 7.79 -10.89 -8.02
C VAL A 164 7.82 -11.31 -6.54
N HIS A 165 6.99 -10.69 -5.69
CA HIS A 165 6.91 -11.08 -4.27
C HIS A 165 6.45 -12.52 -4.10
N VAL A 166 5.44 -12.94 -4.87
CA VAL A 166 4.96 -14.34 -4.86
C VAL A 166 6.06 -15.28 -5.33
N CYS A 167 6.82 -14.93 -6.37
CA CYS A 167 7.95 -15.74 -6.84
C CYS A 167 9.08 -15.82 -5.80
N ALA A 168 9.39 -14.72 -5.11
CA ALA A 168 10.39 -14.70 -4.05
C ALA A 168 9.98 -15.58 -2.86
N TRP A 169 8.70 -15.53 -2.47
CA TRP A 169 8.15 -16.42 -1.46
C TRP A 169 8.18 -17.90 -1.88
N ALA A 170 7.82 -18.17 -3.13
CA ALA A 170 7.87 -19.52 -3.68
C ALA A 170 9.31 -20.07 -3.69
N ALA A 171 10.29 -19.24 -4.07
CA ALA A 171 11.69 -19.63 -4.20
C ALA A 171 12.39 -19.87 -2.84
N GLY A 172 12.10 -19.06 -1.83
CA GLY A 172 12.69 -19.19 -0.51
C GLY A 172 11.85 -20.08 0.40
N PRO A 173 10.93 -19.52 1.21
CA PRO A 173 10.18 -20.28 2.22
C PRO A 173 9.42 -21.52 1.75
N SER A 174 8.87 -21.49 0.52
CA SER A 174 7.97 -22.57 0.08
C SER A 174 8.70 -23.76 -0.53
N LEU A 175 9.76 -23.53 -1.30
CA LEU A 175 10.43 -24.58 -2.09
C LEU A 175 11.91 -24.78 -1.70
N ASP A 176 12.46 -23.93 -0.82
CA ASP A 176 13.85 -23.96 -0.32
C ASP A 176 14.92 -24.02 -1.43
N LEU A 177 14.62 -23.40 -2.59
CA LEU A 177 15.54 -23.37 -3.74
C LEU A 177 16.71 -22.42 -3.49
N VAL A 178 16.43 -21.33 -2.79
CA VAL A 178 17.36 -20.24 -2.56
C VAL A 178 17.29 -19.85 -1.08
N PRO A 179 18.43 -19.57 -0.43
CA PRO A 179 18.46 -19.08 0.94
C PRO A 179 17.48 -17.91 1.14
N ALA A 180 16.68 -17.97 2.21
CA ALA A 180 15.69 -16.94 2.54
C ALA A 180 16.21 -15.47 2.48
N PRO A 181 17.46 -15.14 2.88
CA PRO A 181 18.00 -13.79 2.74
C PRO A 181 18.12 -13.32 1.30
N LEU A 182 18.45 -14.21 0.36
CA LEU A 182 18.58 -13.88 -1.06
C LEU A 182 17.20 -13.67 -1.71
N ALA A 183 16.20 -14.48 -1.35
CA ALA A 183 14.83 -14.29 -1.78
C ALA A 183 14.27 -12.93 -1.30
N LEU A 184 14.52 -12.59 -0.02
CA LEU A 184 14.19 -11.29 0.55
C LEU A 184 14.92 -10.15 -0.17
N ALA A 185 16.23 -10.29 -0.41
CA ALA A 185 17.02 -9.28 -1.10
C ALA A 185 16.50 -9.03 -2.52
N PHE A 186 16.15 -10.08 -3.26
CA PHE A 186 15.58 -9.95 -4.60
C PHE A 186 14.24 -9.20 -4.58
N SER A 187 13.33 -9.58 -3.68
CA SER A 187 12.03 -8.91 -3.51
C SER A 187 12.19 -7.44 -3.11
N ALA A 188 13.12 -7.15 -2.20
CA ALA A 188 13.43 -5.81 -1.74
C ALA A 188 14.05 -4.96 -2.86
N LEU A 189 15.01 -5.51 -3.61
CA LEU A 189 15.63 -4.82 -4.74
C LEU A 189 14.62 -4.48 -5.83
N ALA A 190 13.72 -5.40 -6.17
CA ALA A 190 12.64 -5.14 -7.13
C ALA A 190 11.71 -4.00 -6.65
N SER A 191 11.39 -3.98 -5.36
CA SER A 191 10.56 -2.94 -4.74
C SER A 191 11.24 -1.57 -4.74
N VAL A 192 12.54 -1.54 -4.39
CA VAL A 192 13.37 -0.33 -4.41
C VAL A 192 13.54 0.18 -5.84
N ALA A 193 13.76 -0.71 -6.81
CA ALA A 193 13.86 -0.35 -8.22
C ALA A 193 12.56 0.29 -8.73
N LEU A 194 11.39 -0.27 -8.38
CA LEU A 194 10.11 0.34 -8.73
C LEU A 194 9.92 1.69 -8.03
N GLY A 195 10.28 1.78 -6.74
CA GLY A 195 10.22 3.03 -6.00
C GLY A 195 11.13 4.12 -6.60
N ALA A 196 12.35 3.75 -7.01
CA ALA A 196 13.28 4.65 -7.67
C ALA A 196 12.76 5.12 -9.02
N PHE A 197 12.18 4.22 -9.82
CA PHE A 197 11.49 4.57 -11.06
C PHE A 197 10.29 5.50 -10.82
N ALA A 198 9.53 5.29 -9.75
CA ALA A 198 8.43 6.20 -9.40
C ALA A 198 8.93 7.61 -9.02
N LEU A 199 10.13 7.71 -8.43
CA LEU A 199 10.74 9.01 -8.11
C LEU A 199 11.16 9.76 -9.37
N THR A 200 11.75 9.08 -10.36
CA THR A 200 12.12 9.71 -11.64
C THR A 200 10.88 10.23 -12.37
N GLU A 201 9.77 9.50 -12.26
CA GLU A 201 8.54 9.78 -13.02
C GLU A 201 7.57 10.72 -12.29
N ALA A 202 7.88 11.04 -11.04
CA ALA A 202 7.06 11.85 -10.15
C ALA A 202 5.63 11.32 -9.93
N ASP A 203 5.47 10.00 -9.91
CA ASP A 203 4.20 9.34 -9.59
C ASP A 203 4.14 8.90 -8.13
N GLU A 204 3.34 9.65 -7.37
CA GLU A 204 3.07 9.37 -5.95
C GLU A 204 2.47 7.96 -5.71
N PRO A 205 1.44 7.50 -6.47
CA PRO A 205 0.85 6.18 -6.23
C PRO A 205 1.82 5.02 -6.50
N LEU A 206 2.64 5.13 -7.55
CA LEU A 206 3.61 4.10 -7.92
C LEU A 206 4.73 4.00 -6.86
N TRP A 207 5.13 5.13 -6.30
CA TRP A 207 6.07 5.15 -5.17
C TRP A 207 5.51 4.45 -3.95
N CYS A 208 4.22 4.68 -3.65
CA CYS A 208 3.53 4.03 -2.54
C CYS A 208 3.49 2.51 -2.71
N VAL A 209 3.30 2.02 -3.94
CA VAL A 209 3.35 0.58 -4.26
C VAL A 209 4.76 0.02 -4.09
N GLY A 210 5.79 0.71 -4.60
CA GLY A 210 7.18 0.28 -4.45
C GLY A 210 7.63 0.23 -2.99
N PHE A 211 7.37 1.30 -2.22
CA PHE A 211 7.67 1.33 -0.78
C PHE A 211 6.83 0.32 0.00
N GLY A 212 5.53 0.20 -0.32
CA GLY A 212 4.63 -0.78 0.30
C GLY A 212 5.12 -2.21 0.10
N GLY A 213 5.57 -2.56 -1.10
CA GLY A 213 6.20 -3.84 -1.39
C GLY A 213 7.45 -4.08 -0.53
N ALA A 214 8.37 -3.10 -0.49
CA ALA A 214 9.56 -3.19 0.34
C ALA A 214 9.24 -3.34 1.84
N ALA A 215 8.19 -2.68 2.32
CA ALA A 215 7.74 -2.78 3.72
C ALA A 215 7.16 -4.16 4.04
N VAL A 216 6.44 -4.76 3.09
CA VAL A 216 5.77 -6.07 3.26
C VAL A 216 6.72 -7.26 3.03
N ALA A 217 7.75 -7.10 2.20
CA ALA A 217 8.71 -8.15 1.84
C ALA A 217 9.22 -9.02 3.01
N PRO A 218 9.74 -8.50 4.14
CA PRO A 218 10.26 -9.34 5.21
C PRO A 218 9.19 -10.17 5.91
N PHE A 219 7.93 -9.70 5.91
CA PHE A 219 6.81 -10.42 6.50
C PHE A 219 6.34 -11.57 5.61
N VAL A 220 6.41 -11.38 4.29
CA VAL A 220 6.10 -12.43 3.31
C VAL A 220 7.16 -13.52 3.34
N THR A 221 8.45 -13.16 3.40
CA THR A 221 9.54 -14.13 3.33
C THR A 221 9.99 -14.71 4.68
N SER A 222 9.36 -14.34 5.80
CA SER A 222 9.77 -14.81 7.12
C SER A 222 9.37 -16.26 7.37
N THR A 223 10.34 -17.10 7.74
CA THR A 223 10.13 -18.50 8.17
C THR A 223 10.12 -18.66 9.70
N GLY A 224 10.00 -17.56 10.46
CA GLY A 224 10.01 -17.58 11.93
C GLY A 224 11.41 -17.64 12.57
N GLN A 225 12.48 -17.71 11.78
CA GLN A 225 13.89 -17.69 12.24
C GLN A 225 14.53 -16.28 12.17
N GLY A 226 13.76 -15.25 11.83
CA GLY A 226 14.27 -13.88 11.69
C GLY A 226 14.63 -13.27 13.05
N THR A 227 15.87 -12.80 13.20
CA THR A 227 16.32 -12.10 14.41
C THR A 227 15.87 -10.63 14.40
N ALA A 228 15.58 -10.08 15.58
CA ALA A 228 15.21 -8.67 15.75
C ALA A 228 16.23 -7.68 15.13
N PRO A 229 17.57 -7.83 15.29
CA PRO A 229 18.53 -6.94 14.64
C PRO A 229 18.50 -7.01 13.11
N MET A 230 18.22 -8.17 12.52
CA MET A 230 18.15 -8.32 11.06
C MET A 230 16.94 -7.57 10.49
N LEU A 231 15.78 -7.69 11.14
CA LEU A 231 14.58 -6.92 10.78
C LEU A 231 14.81 -5.42 10.96
N ALA A 232 15.46 -5.00 12.06
CA ALA A 232 15.75 -3.61 12.32
C ALA A 232 16.73 -3.01 11.30
N ALA A 233 17.78 -3.74 10.92
CA ALA A 233 18.73 -3.32 9.89
C ALA A 233 18.05 -3.17 8.53
N TYR A 234 17.20 -4.14 8.15
CA TYR A 234 16.40 -4.07 6.94
C TYR A 234 15.45 -2.87 6.96
N ALA A 235 14.68 -2.71 8.03
CA ALA A 235 13.72 -1.62 8.18
C ALA A 235 14.42 -0.26 8.16
N ALA A 236 15.57 -0.11 8.81
CA ALA A 236 16.36 1.12 8.78
C ALA A 236 16.81 1.43 7.34
N ALA A 237 17.34 0.45 6.61
CA ALA A 237 17.76 0.65 5.22
C ALA A 237 16.59 1.08 4.32
N VAL A 238 15.43 0.41 4.43
CA VAL A 238 14.23 0.75 3.64
C VAL A 238 13.69 2.14 4.01
N LEU A 239 13.62 2.49 5.29
CA LEU A 239 13.13 3.79 5.73
C LEU A 239 14.09 4.92 5.36
N VAL A 240 15.40 4.70 5.44
CA VAL A 240 16.41 5.68 5.01
C VAL A 240 16.33 5.91 3.50
N ALA A 241 16.29 4.83 2.70
CA ALA A 241 16.13 4.93 1.25
C ALA A 241 14.83 5.66 0.87
N ALA A 242 13.70 5.27 1.45
CA ALA A 242 12.41 5.87 1.17
C ALA A 242 12.31 7.34 1.60
N GLY A 243 12.80 7.67 2.80
CA GLY A 243 12.78 9.06 3.30
C GLY A 243 13.70 9.99 2.50
N SER A 244 14.88 9.52 2.09
CA SER A 244 15.80 10.29 1.23
C SER A 244 15.18 10.66 -0.12
N GLY A 245 14.45 9.71 -0.74
CA GLY A 245 13.72 9.96 -1.99
C GLY A 245 12.52 10.90 -1.82
N LEU A 246 11.88 10.89 -0.65
CA LEU A 246 10.65 11.65 -0.37
C LEU A 246 10.90 13.07 0.17
N GLY A 247 12.11 13.38 0.62
CA GLY A 247 12.40 14.61 1.38
C GLY A 247 12.03 15.90 0.63
N SER A 248 12.33 16.01 -0.66
CA SER A 248 12.11 17.25 -1.41
C SER A 248 10.69 17.44 -1.95
N ARG A 249 9.78 16.46 -1.79
CA ARG A 249 8.46 16.45 -2.44
C ARG A 249 7.28 16.52 -1.46
N PRO A 250 6.27 17.37 -1.73
CA PRO A 250 5.10 17.55 -0.85
C PRO A 250 4.00 16.48 -1.07
N TRP A 251 4.40 15.21 -1.19
CA TRP A 251 3.47 14.09 -1.36
C TRP A 251 2.87 13.66 -0.02
N PHE A 252 1.59 13.98 0.17
CA PHE A 252 0.88 13.74 1.43
C PHE A 252 0.52 12.27 1.63
N ILE A 253 0.09 11.58 0.56
CA ILE A 253 -0.30 10.16 0.61
C ILE A 253 0.96 9.31 0.83
N ALA A 254 2.03 9.60 0.10
CA ALA A 254 3.33 8.96 0.31
C ALA A 254 3.86 9.15 1.73
N GLY A 255 3.71 10.35 2.31
CA GLY A 255 4.08 10.61 3.70
C GLY A 255 3.29 9.77 4.71
N ARG A 256 1.99 9.56 4.47
CA ARG A 256 1.15 8.68 5.32
C ARG A 256 1.56 7.22 5.20
N ILE A 257 1.83 6.75 3.99
CA ILE A 257 2.24 5.36 3.77
C ILE A 257 3.64 5.11 4.33
N PHE A 258 4.55 6.07 4.22
CA PHE A 258 5.85 6.03 4.89
C PHE A 258 5.71 5.90 6.41
N ALA A 259 4.85 6.73 7.02
CA ALA A 259 4.59 6.65 8.46
C ALA A 259 3.94 5.32 8.86
N ALA A 260 3.03 4.79 8.04
CA ALA A 260 2.42 3.48 8.26
C ALA A 260 3.45 2.34 8.18
N GLY A 261 4.38 2.38 7.22
CA GLY A 261 5.49 1.41 7.13
C GLY A 261 6.44 1.49 8.32
N ALA A 262 6.79 2.69 8.77
CA ALA A 262 7.58 2.87 10.00
C ALA A 262 6.85 2.34 11.24
N ALA A 263 5.54 2.59 11.35
CA ALA A 263 4.72 2.06 12.42
C ALA A 263 4.67 0.54 12.40
N LEU A 264 4.49 -0.06 11.22
CA LEU A 264 4.51 -1.51 11.02
C LEU A 264 5.80 -2.14 11.53
N PHE A 265 6.96 -1.60 11.15
CA PHE A 265 8.25 -2.10 11.63
C PHE A 265 8.45 -1.90 13.14
N THR A 266 7.99 -0.78 13.68
CA THR A 266 8.05 -0.51 15.12
C THR A 266 7.21 -1.52 15.89
N VAL A 267 5.96 -1.76 15.47
CA VAL A 267 5.07 -2.75 16.09
C VAL A 267 5.65 -4.16 15.95
N ALA A 268 6.17 -4.52 14.78
CA ALA A 268 6.78 -5.82 14.55
C ALA A 268 7.97 -6.08 15.49
N LEU A 269 8.86 -5.09 15.66
CA LEU A 269 9.97 -5.18 16.62
C LEU A 269 9.47 -5.25 18.06
N LEU A 270 8.43 -4.49 18.42
CA LEU A 270 7.85 -4.56 19.75
C LEU A 270 7.23 -5.95 20.02
N CYS A 271 6.67 -6.63 19.03
CA CYS A 271 6.15 -7.99 19.18
C CYS A 271 7.23 -9.07 19.34
N MET A 272 8.50 -8.77 19.07
CA MET A 272 9.60 -9.74 19.20
C MET A 272 10.06 -9.91 20.66
N PRO A 273 10.66 -11.07 21.02
CA PRO A 273 11.16 -11.33 22.36
C PRO A 273 12.19 -10.28 22.82
N ALA A 274 12.03 -9.79 24.04
CA ALA A 274 12.92 -8.77 24.63
C ALA A 274 14.38 -9.21 24.76
N SER A 275 14.66 -10.52 24.70
CA SER A 275 16.00 -11.09 24.75
C SER A 275 16.90 -10.69 23.57
N GLN A 276 16.34 -10.12 22.49
CA GLN A 276 17.09 -9.73 21.29
C GLN A 276 17.30 -8.20 21.17
N ASN A 277 17.20 -7.43 22.27
CA ASN A 277 17.24 -5.95 22.26
C ASN A 277 16.16 -5.31 21.36
N ALA A 278 15.13 -6.07 21.01
CA ALA A 278 14.00 -5.67 20.18
C ALA A 278 13.35 -4.32 20.59
N PRO A 279 13.15 -4.00 21.89
CA PRO A 279 12.54 -2.72 22.25
C PRO A 279 13.47 -1.51 22.09
N LEU A 280 14.79 -1.69 22.26
CA LEU A 280 15.77 -0.63 21.96
C LEU A 280 15.83 -0.36 20.46
N LEU A 281 15.76 -1.41 19.64
CA LEU A 281 15.70 -1.30 18.17
C LEU A 281 14.40 -0.63 17.73
N ALA A 282 13.27 -0.93 18.37
CA ALA A 282 11.99 -0.28 18.09
C ALA A 282 12.01 1.23 18.39
N LEU A 283 12.77 1.67 19.41
CA LEU A 283 12.99 3.09 19.70
C LEU A 283 13.96 3.76 18.72
N GLY A 284 15.06 3.08 18.41
CA GLY A 284 16.10 3.61 17.53
C GLY A 284 15.60 3.78 16.09
N LEU A 285 14.74 2.89 15.60
CA LEU A 285 14.26 2.90 14.23
C LEU A 285 13.60 4.23 13.79
N PRO A 286 12.57 4.77 14.49
CA PRO A 286 11.96 6.05 14.12
C PRO A 286 12.94 7.22 14.27
N LEU A 287 13.88 7.16 15.21
CA LEU A 287 14.92 8.19 15.38
C LEU A 287 15.93 8.18 14.23
N VAL A 288 16.39 7.01 13.80
CA VAL A 288 17.28 6.85 12.64
C VAL A 288 16.57 7.31 11.37
N ALA A 289 15.30 6.92 11.19
CA ALA A 289 14.49 7.37 10.05
C ALA A 289 14.32 8.90 10.05
N ALA A 290 14.03 9.51 11.21
CA ALA A 290 13.94 10.96 11.32
C ALA A 290 15.28 11.66 11.04
N GLY A 291 16.36 11.16 11.65
CA GLY A 291 17.73 11.70 11.58
C GLY A 291 18.36 11.64 10.19
N PHE A 292 18.35 10.46 9.58
CA PHE A 292 19.06 10.22 8.32
C PHE A 292 18.18 10.36 7.08
N ALA A 293 16.87 10.14 7.19
CA ALA A 293 15.97 10.11 6.04
C ALA A 293 15.16 11.39 5.88
N VAL A 294 14.64 11.96 6.97
CA VAL A 294 13.64 13.05 6.89
C VAL A 294 14.27 14.43 7.12
N LEU A 295 15.10 14.59 8.16
CA LEU A 295 15.71 15.88 8.53
C LEU A 295 16.60 16.51 7.45
N PRO A 296 17.53 15.78 6.79
CA PRO A 296 18.43 16.39 5.80
C PRO A 296 17.74 16.76 4.48
N PHE A 297 16.60 16.13 4.17
CA PHE A 297 16.00 16.25 2.84
C PHE A 297 14.65 16.99 2.81
N ALA A 298 13.96 17.17 3.95
CA ALA A 298 12.66 17.84 4.01
C ALA A 298 12.72 19.32 4.40
N ARG A 299 11.97 20.18 3.68
CA ARG A 299 11.88 21.63 3.94
C ARG A 299 10.53 22.05 4.56
N GLY A 300 10.59 22.97 5.52
CA GLY A 300 9.51 23.87 5.97
C GLY A 300 8.19 23.25 6.41
N GLU A 301 7.32 22.92 5.46
CA GLU A 301 5.95 22.45 5.71
C GLU A 301 5.81 20.93 5.72
N VAL A 302 6.63 20.23 4.95
CA VAL A 302 6.59 18.76 4.81
C VAL A 302 7.23 18.06 6.03
N LEU A 303 8.12 18.76 6.72
CA LEU A 303 8.88 18.25 7.86
C LEU A 303 8.01 18.10 9.13
N ARG A 304 7.10 19.05 9.40
CA ARG A 304 6.35 19.12 10.67
C ARG A 304 5.43 17.92 10.89
N PRO A 305 4.62 17.46 9.92
CA PRO A 305 3.75 16.30 10.11
C PRO A 305 4.55 15.00 10.28
N ARG A 306 5.65 14.83 9.52
CA ARG A 306 6.50 13.63 9.53
C ARG A 306 7.25 13.47 10.86
N LEU A 307 7.77 14.56 11.42
CA LEU A 307 8.44 14.50 12.73
C LEU A 307 7.47 14.20 13.87
N ARG A 308 6.24 14.74 13.81
CA ARG A 308 5.20 14.43 14.83
C ARG A 308 4.85 12.94 14.84
N THR A 309 4.67 12.33 13.67
CA THR A 309 4.35 10.89 13.60
C THR A 309 5.51 10.02 14.05
N MET A 310 6.75 10.32 13.64
CA MET A 310 7.94 9.58 14.10
C MET A 310 8.15 9.74 15.61
N GLY A 311 7.95 10.95 16.15
CA GLY A 311 8.02 11.21 17.58
C GLY A 311 6.95 10.46 18.39
N LEU A 312 5.73 10.34 17.87
CA LEU A 312 4.67 9.55 18.49
C LEU A 312 5.00 8.05 18.49
N LEU A 313 5.57 7.51 17.41
CA LEU A 313 6.00 6.12 17.34
C LEU A 313 7.13 5.83 18.33
N ALA A 314 8.14 6.72 18.40
CA ALA A 314 9.21 6.62 19.39
C ALA A 314 8.66 6.72 20.83
N GLY A 315 7.76 7.67 21.09
CA GLY A 315 7.11 7.82 22.41
C GLY A 315 6.28 6.61 22.81
N GLY A 316 5.52 6.02 21.88
CA GLY A 316 4.74 4.81 22.13
C GLY A 316 5.62 3.59 22.42
N ALA A 317 6.73 3.43 21.68
CA ALA A 317 7.71 2.39 21.98
C ALA A 317 8.38 2.60 23.35
N ALA A 318 8.66 3.85 23.75
CA ALA A 318 9.24 4.19 25.05
C ALA A 318 8.27 3.89 26.20
N LEU A 319 6.98 4.21 26.01
CA LEU A 319 5.94 3.89 26.98
C LEU A 319 5.83 2.38 27.21
N ARG A 320 5.94 1.56 26.16
CA ARG A 320 5.94 0.11 26.33
C ARG A 320 7.13 -0.38 27.14
N LEU A 321 8.32 0.21 26.98
CA LEU A 321 9.49 -0.11 27.82
C LEU A 321 9.27 0.29 29.28
N ALA A 322 8.61 1.43 29.53
CA ALA A 322 8.30 1.88 30.87
C ALA A 322 7.22 1.03 31.57
N VAL A 323 6.30 0.45 30.78
CA VAL A 323 5.17 -0.37 31.28
C VAL A 323 5.48 -1.87 31.27
N ALA A 324 6.53 -2.32 30.56
CA ALA A 324 6.98 -3.69 30.63
C ALA A 324 7.41 -4.00 32.08
N PRO A 325 6.71 -4.90 32.79
CA PRO A 325 7.06 -5.19 34.17
C PRO A 325 8.49 -5.71 34.19
N VAL A 326 9.35 -5.02 34.96
CA VAL A 326 10.63 -5.56 35.42
C VAL A 326 10.33 -6.97 35.95
N PRO A 327 10.92 -8.04 35.39
CA PRO A 327 10.67 -9.38 35.90
C PRO A 327 11.26 -9.48 37.30
N TRP A 328 10.46 -9.16 38.32
CA TRP A 328 10.80 -9.27 39.73
C TRP A 328 10.77 -10.73 40.22
N GLU A 329 10.80 -11.69 39.29
CA GLU A 329 10.46 -13.09 39.54
C GLU A 329 11.67 -13.99 39.82
N TRP A 330 12.89 -13.45 39.79
CA TRP A 330 14.11 -14.22 40.11
C TRP A 330 14.65 -14.01 41.53
N ALA A 331 13.96 -13.22 42.37
CA ALA A 331 14.30 -13.04 43.78
C ALA A 331 13.48 -13.96 44.72
N ARG A 332 13.31 -15.25 44.35
CA ARG A 332 12.92 -16.30 45.31
C ARG A 332 13.77 -17.55 45.10
N PRO A 333 14.85 -17.76 45.89
CA PRO A 333 15.51 -19.04 45.98
C PRO A 333 14.69 -19.95 46.92
N TRP A 334 13.84 -20.80 46.37
CA TRP A 334 13.19 -21.90 47.10
C TRP A 334 13.20 -23.14 46.20
N MET A 335 14.16 -24.04 46.37
CA MET A 335 13.95 -25.29 47.11
C MET A 335 12.61 -25.98 46.79
N GLY A 336 12.65 -27.08 46.01
CA GLY A 336 11.58 -28.08 46.02
C GLY A 336 11.30 -28.86 44.72
N SER A 337 12.00 -29.99 44.54
CA SER A 337 11.56 -31.24 43.88
C SER A 337 11.26 -31.29 42.34
N PRO A 338 11.92 -32.19 41.59
CA PRO A 338 11.61 -32.48 40.19
C PRO A 338 10.70 -33.72 40.07
N ARG A 339 9.44 -33.54 39.62
CA ARG A 339 8.61 -34.56 38.93
C ARG A 339 7.20 -33.99 38.70
N GLY A 340 6.82 -33.71 37.45
CA GLY A 340 5.43 -33.35 37.15
C GLY A 340 5.08 -32.77 35.77
N TRP A 341 6.03 -32.62 34.83
CA TRP A 341 5.81 -31.83 33.62
C TRP A 341 5.52 -32.60 32.31
N ARG A 342 5.35 -33.93 32.34
CA ARG A 342 5.16 -34.73 31.10
C ARG A 342 3.72 -35.07 30.70
N ALA A 343 2.68 -34.39 31.22
CA ALA A 343 1.30 -34.85 31.00
C ALA A 343 0.30 -33.79 30.51
N ARG A 344 0.73 -32.68 29.89
CA ARG A 344 -0.22 -31.58 29.59
C ARG A 344 -0.21 -30.98 28.17
N TRP A 345 0.38 -31.63 27.16
CA TRP A 345 0.47 -31.03 25.82
C TRP A 345 0.14 -31.91 24.60
N PHE A 346 -0.51 -33.06 24.76
CA PHE A 346 -1.08 -33.77 23.60
C PHE A 346 -2.43 -34.42 23.92
N PRO A 347 -3.56 -33.84 23.48
CA PRO A 347 -4.81 -34.57 23.34
C PRO A 347 -4.85 -35.26 21.97
N GLY A 348 -4.83 -36.59 21.98
CA GLY A 348 -5.37 -37.41 20.88
C GLY A 348 -4.45 -37.70 19.69
N CYS A 349 -3.58 -38.70 19.84
CA CYS A 349 -3.33 -39.76 18.84
C CYS A 349 -2.19 -40.66 19.33
N PHE A 350 -2.50 -41.67 20.14
CA PHE A 350 -1.70 -42.92 20.16
C PHE A 350 -2.52 -44.05 20.82
N SER A 351 -3.41 -44.66 20.05
CA SER A 351 -3.87 -46.02 20.35
C SER A 351 -3.02 -47.00 19.54
N ALA A 352 -1.91 -47.44 20.11
CA ALA A 352 -1.18 -48.61 19.61
C ALA A 352 -0.68 -49.41 20.81
N ARG A 353 -1.52 -50.37 21.15
CA ARG A 353 -1.34 -51.51 22.04
C ARG A 353 0.03 -52.17 21.79
N SER A 354 0.92 -52.16 22.79
CA SER A 354 2.03 -53.11 22.88
C SER A 354 2.10 -53.63 24.33
N GLY A 355 1.33 -54.69 24.58
CA GLY A 355 1.50 -55.51 25.77
C GLY A 355 2.74 -56.38 25.59
N SER A 356 3.67 -56.29 26.53
CA SER A 356 4.71 -57.30 26.72
C SER A 356 4.24 -58.24 27.84
N PRO A 357 4.18 -59.56 27.64
CA PRO A 357 3.76 -60.49 28.67
C PRO A 357 4.96 -60.80 29.59
N SER A 358 4.90 -60.35 30.85
CA SER A 358 5.76 -60.88 31.90
C SER A 358 5.17 -62.20 32.40
N ILE A 359 5.72 -63.31 31.93
CA ILE A 359 5.44 -64.66 32.44
C ILE A 359 6.12 -64.79 33.81
N SER A 360 5.31 -64.76 34.86
CA SER A 360 5.70 -65.16 36.21
C SER A 360 5.60 -66.69 36.33
N MET A 361 6.74 -67.39 36.39
CA MET A 361 6.80 -68.80 36.77
C MET A 361 6.57 -68.96 38.28
N PRO A 362 5.71 -69.89 38.72
CA PRO A 362 5.66 -70.34 40.12
C PRO A 362 6.76 -71.37 40.43
N PRO A 363 7.22 -71.49 41.68
CA PRO A 363 8.27 -72.44 42.08
C PRO A 363 7.76 -73.90 42.06
N PRO A 364 8.64 -74.89 41.83
CA PRO A 364 8.24 -76.30 41.80
C PRO A 364 7.99 -76.84 43.21
N PRO A 365 6.93 -77.66 43.42
CA PRO A 365 6.76 -78.40 44.65
C PRO A 365 7.72 -79.60 44.72
N SER A 366 8.34 -79.73 45.88
CA SER A 366 9.13 -80.84 46.36
C SER A 366 8.31 -82.12 46.57
N GLY A 367 8.80 -83.25 46.07
CA GLY A 367 8.60 -84.59 46.64
C GLY A 367 7.86 -85.60 45.76
N LEU A 368 8.53 -86.68 45.36
CA LEU A 368 8.37 -88.06 45.88
C LEU A 368 9.00 -89.10 44.93
N HIS A 369 9.88 -89.92 45.54
CA HIS A 369 10.51 -91.17 45.08
C HIS A 369 9.49 -92.25 44.64
N PRO A 370 9.85 -93.29 43.87
CA PRO A 370 10.85 -94.33 44.23
C PRO A 370 12.19 -94.23 43.51
#